data_AF-A0A246SUI5-F1
#
_entry.id   AF-A0A246SUI5-F1
#
_cell.length_a   1.000
_cell.length_b   1.000
_cell.length_c   1.000
_cell.angle_alpha   90.00
_cell.angle_beta   90.00
_cell.angle_gamma   90.00
#
_symmetry.space_group_name_H-M   'P 1'
#
loop_
_entity.id
_entity.type
_entity.pdbx_description
1 polymer ?
#
loop_
_entity_poly.entity_id
_entity_poly.type
_entity_poly.pdbx_seq_one_letter_code
_entity_poly.pdbx_strand_id
1 'polypeptide(L)' 'MGAATFLPGCFYWAKSPKFFDGKITVVRVSTVFGAEPDYWTLALLGTDQHAMPCDFEIIAPAEVPEDDILQNAAE' A
#
# COMPACT_ATOMS: atom_id res chain seq x y z
N MET A 1 -19.98 -4.71 8.19
CA MET A 1 -18.74 -5.30 7.64
C MET A 1 -17.67 -4.24 7.86
N GLY A 2 -16.69 -4.51 8.74
CA GLY A 2 -15.75 -3.49 9.18
C GLY A 2 -14.91 -3.01 8.00
N ALA A 3 -15.03 -1.72 7.67
CA ALA A 3 -14.10 -1.07 6.77
C ALA A 3 -12.71 -1.22 7.39
N ALA A 4 -11.81 -1.96 6.74
CA ALA A 4 -10.41 -1.92 7.11
C ALA A 4 -10.02 -0.44 7.16
N THR A 5 -9.59 0.04 8.33
CA THR A 5 -9.22 1.44 8.51
C THR A 5 -7.87 1.64 7.85
N PHE A 6 -7.91 1.91 6.54
CA PHE A 6 -6.74 2.32 5.79
C PHE A 6 -6.32 3.73 6.23
N LEU A 7 -5.02 3.99 6.23
CA LEU A 7 -4.48 5.32 6.42
C LEU A 7 -3.98 5.85 5.08
N PRO A 8 -4.35 7.09 4.71
CA PRO A 8 -3.94 7.66 3.43
C PRO A 8 -2.41 7.83 3.40
N GLY A 9 -1.79 7.39 2.30
CA GLY A 9 -0.34 7.48 2.12
C GLY A 9 0.47 6.40 2.83
N CYS A 10 -0.14 5.53 3.64
CA CYS A 10 0.53 4.42 4.32
C CYS A 10 0.73 3.21 3.39
N PHE A 11 1.70 2.38 3.77
CA PHE A 11 2.04 1.14 3.08
C PHE A 11 1.43 -0.06 3.80
N TYR A 12 1.00 -1.05 3.03
CA TYR A 12 0.42 -2.27 3.54
C TYR A 12 0.98 -3.47 2.78
N TRP A 13 1.20 -4.56 3.52
CA TRP A 13 1.40 -5.88 2.95
C TRP A 13 0.05 -6.40 2.47
N ALA A 14 -0.01 -6.70 1.19
CA ALA A 14 -1.21 -7.21 0.57
C ALA A 14 -0.88 -8.35 -0.38
N LYS A 15 -1.87 -9.20 -0.60
CA LYS A 15 -1.81 -10.24 -1.61
C LYS A 15 -3.02 -10.11 -2.51
N SER A 16 -2.82 -10.28 -3.81
CA SER A 16 -3.94 -10.39 -4.74
C SER A 16 -3.73 -11.58 -5.67
N PRO A 17 -4.74 -12.43 -5.89
CA PRO A 17 -4.63 -13.49 -6.89
C PRO A 17 -4.59 -12.91 -8.32
N LYS A 18 -5.04 -11.67 -8.53
CA LYS A 18 -5.05 -11.01 -9.84
C LYS A 18 -3.73 -10.29 -10.16
N PHE A 19 -2.99 -9.86 -9.15
CA PHE A 19 -1.79 -9.06 -9.29
C PHE A 19 -0.58 -9.77 -8.66
N PHE A 20 0.60 -9.63 -9.25
CA PHE A 20 1.84 -10.24 -8.74
C PHE A 20 1.80 -11.76 -8.54
N ASP A 21 0.98 -12.48 -9.33
CA ASP A 21 0.91 -13.95 -9.31
C ASP A 21 0.50 -14.53 -7.94
N GLY A 22 -0.29 -13.79 -7.15
CA GLY A 22 -0.66 -14.22 -5.79
C GLY A 22 0.48 -14.13 -4.78
N LYS A 23 1.58 -13.47 -5.12
CA LYS A 23 2.68 -13.21 -4.18
C LYS A 23 2.31 -12.07 -3.23
N ILE A 24 2.91 -12.12 -2.05
CA ILE A 24 2.82 -11.02 -1.09
C ILE A 24 3.59 -9.84 -1.68
N THR A 25 2.91 -8.71 -1.78
CA THR A 25 3.46 -7.46 -2.32
C THR A 25 3.16 -6.31 -1.35
N VAL A 26 3.89 -5.23 -1.50
CA VAL A 26 3.65 -3.99 -0.77
C VAL A 26 2.87 -3.02 -1.65
N VAL A 27 1.80 -2.48 -1.11
CA VAL A 27 0.91 -1.52 -1.77
C VAL A 27 0.82 -0.25 -0.95
N ARG A 28 0.58 0.89 -1.60
CA ARG A 28 0.40 2.18 -0.93
C ARG A 28 -1.03 2.68 -1.11
N VAL A 29 -1.66 3.15 -0.04
CA VAL A 29 -2.96 3.81 -0.13
C VAL A 29 -2.78 5.17 -0.80
N SER A 30 -3.35 5.31 -2.00
CA SER A 30 -3.31 6.51 -2.82
C SER A 30 -4.64 7.23 -2.75
N THR A 31 -4.58 8.51 -2.39
CA THR A 31 -5.73 9.44 -2.34
C THR A 31 -5.81 10.34 -3.57
N VAL A 32 -5.07 10.00 -4.63
CA VAL A 32 -4.96 10.82 -5.85
C VAL A 32 -6.31 11.03 -6.55
N PHE A 33 -7.21 10.05 -6.43
CA PHE A 33 -8.56 10.12 -7.02
C PHE A 33 -9.59 10.78 -6.11
N GLY A 34 -9.27 11.00 -4.83
CA GLY A 34 -10.18 11.60 -3.86
C GLY A 34 -9.71 11.41 -2.42
N ALA A 35 -10.06 12.36 -1.57
CA ALA A 35 -9.76 12.30 -0.14
C ALA A 35 -10.72 11.40 0.63
N GLU A 36 -11.91 11.13 0.09
CA GLU A 36 -12.90 10.28 0.74
C GLU A 36 -12.51 8.79 0.58
N PRO A 37 -12.74 7.95 1.62
CA PRO A 37 -12.29 6.56 1.63
C PRO A 37 -12.84 5.70 0.50
N ASP A 38 -13.96 6.10 -0.11
CA ASP A 38 -14.57 5.43 -1.25
C ASP A 38 -13.75 5.60 -2.55
N TYR A 39 -12.98 6.68 -2.67
CA TYR A 39 -12.10 6.95 -3.80
C TYR A 39 -10.66 6.46 -3.58
N TRP A 40 -10.37 5.87 -2.42
CA TRP A 40 -9.02 5.40 -2.12
C TRP A 40 -8.69 4.17 -2.96
N THR A 41 -7.49 4.20 -3.54
CA THR A 41 -6.97 3.10 -4.34
C THR A 41 -5.64 2.64 -3.78
N LEU A 42 -5.23 1.43 -4.15
CA LEU A 42 -3.92 0.88 -3.83
C LEU A 42 -3.00 1.08 -5.02
N ALA A 43 -1.97 1.91 -4.85
CA ALA A 43 -0.88 2.03 -5.80
C ALA A 43 0.03 0.80 -5.70
N LEU A 44 0.27 0.14 -6.84
CA LEU A 44 1.08 -1.06 -6.93
C LEU A 44 2.55 -0.67 -7.13
N LEU A 45 3.37 -0.88 -6.10
CA LEU A 45 4.79 -0.50 -6.15
C LEU A 45 5.54 -1.28 -7.22
N GLY A 46 6.40 -0.58 -7.96
CA GLY A 46 7.08 -1.11 -9.15
C GLY A 46 6.27 -0.94 -10.44
N THR A 47 5.06 -0.38 -10.38
CA THR A 47 4.24 -0.02 -11.54
C THR A 47 3.59 1.36 -11.34
N ASP A 48 2.99 1.91 -12.39
CA ASP A 48 2.14 3.11 -12.32
C ASP A 48 0.65 2.78 -12.11
N GLN A 49 0.32 1.49 -11.89
CA GLN A 49 -1.06 1.06 -11.81
C GLN A 49 -1.64 1.25 -10.40
N HIS A 50 -2.92 1.59 -10.38
CA HIS A 50 -3.76 1.65 -9.17
C HIS A 50 -4.84 0.58 -9.27
N ALA A 51 -5.14 -0.06 -8.13
CA ALA A 51 -6.17 -1.07 -8.04
C ALA A 51 -7.08 -0.84 -6.84
N MET A 52 -8.27 -1.42 -6.88
CA MET A 52 -9.23 -1.24 -5.78
C MET A 52 -8.75 -2.00 -4.54
N PRO A 53 -8.87 -1.43 -3.33
CA PRO A 53 -8.51 -2.12 -2.10
C PRO A 53 -9.28 -3.42 -1.89
N CYS A 54 -10.49 -3.53 -2.47
CA CYS A 54 -11.32 -4.74 -2.42
C CYS A 54 -10.75 -5.92 -3.23
N ASP A 55 -9.87 -5.67 -4.22
CA ASP A 55 -9.19 -6.72 -4.99
C ASP A 55 -7.95 -7.29 -4.28
N PHE A 56 -7.62 -6.75 -3.09
CA PHE A 56 -6.45 -7.11 -2.32
C PHE A 56 -6.85 -7.61 -0.94
N GLU A 57 -6.20 -8.69 -0.52
CA GLU A 57 -6.25 -9.18 0.84
C GLU A 57 -5.13 -8.50 1.64
N ILE A 58 -5.50 -7.63 2.56
CA ILE A 58 -4.56 -6.90 3.41
C ILE A 58 -4.14 -7.79 4.57
N ILE A 59 -2.83 -8.00 4.68
CA ILE A 59 -2.23 -8.90 5.65
C ILE A 59 -1.82 -8.12 6.90
N ALA A 60 -1.06 -7.04 6.72
CA ALA A 60 -0.55 -6.21 7.81
C ALA A 60 -0.14 -4.82 7.28
N PRO A 61 -0.11 -3.76 8.11
CA PRO A 61 0.60 -2.53 7.77
C PRO A 61 2.06 -2.85 7.49
N ALA A 62 2.61 -2.31 6.40
CA ALA A 62 4.04 -2.35 6.16
C ALA A 62 4.64 -1.22 6.99
N GLU A 63 5.24 -1.58 8.13
CA GLU A 63 6.01 -0.64 8.93
C GLU A 63 7.06 0.00 8.04
N VAL A 64 6.95 1.32 7.87
CA VAL A 64 8.06 2.12 7.37
C VAL A 64 9.08 2.09 8.50
N PRO A 65 10.35 1.69 8.27
CA PRO A 65 11.34 1.74 9.33
C PRO A 65 11.30 3.15 9.93
N GLU A 66 11.03 3.24 11.23
CA GLU A 66 10.97 4.49 11.98
C GLU A 66 12.36 5.12 11.88
N ASP A 67 12.54 6.05 10.95
CA ASP A 67 13.69 6.95 10.82
C ASP A 67 15.00 6.37 11.37
N ASP A 68 15.45 5.22 10.83
CA ASP A 68 16.89 4.98 10.85
C ASP A 68 17.40 5.90 9.76
N ILE A 69 17.65 7.15 10.16
CA ILE A 69 18.44 8.15 9.45
C ILE A 69 19.41 7.33 8.62
N LEU A 70 19.20 7.34 7.30
CA LEU A 70 20.12 6.71 6.37
C LEU A 70 21.42 7.49 6.58
N GLN A 71 22.24 7.03 7.54
CA GLN A 71 23.47 7.68 7.91
C GLN A 71 24.32 7.44 6.69
N ASN A 72 24.30 8.43 5.81
CA ASN A 72 25.00 8.45 4.55
C ASN A 72 26.46 8.14 4.86
N ALA A 73 26.83 6.87 4.74
CA ALA A 73 28.20 6.42 4.85
C ALA A 73 28.88 6.76 3.53
N ALA A 74 29.12 8.06 3.36
CA ALA A 74 30.05 8.68 2.43
C ALA A 74 30.35 10.04 3.07
N GLU A 75 31.58 10.39 3.46
CA GLU A 75 32.91 9.94 3.03
C GLU A 75 33.91 9.98 4.21
#